data_AF-A0AA48H1G9-F1
#
_entry.id   AF-A0AA48H1G9-F1
#
_cell.length_a   1.000
_cell.length_b   1.000
_cell.length_c   1.000
_cell.angle_alpha   90.00
_cell.angle_beta   90.00
_cell.angle_gamma   90.00
#
_symmetry.space_group_name_H-M   'P 1'
#
loop_
_entity.id
_entity.type
_entity.pdbx_description
1 polymer ?
#
loop_
_entity_poly.entity_id
_entity_poly.type
_entity_poly.pdbx_seq_one_letter_code
_entity_poly.pdbx_strand_id
1 'polypeptide(L)'
;MTMNRPVPLSTATLADLPQDILRPGYDRARLTPGIVHIGLGNFHRAHQAWYTHRLMQQGLAQDWAILGAGVRPYDAGMRDRLLAQDCLTTLIDLSPKGRSAEVTGAMIDYLPIAEGNAPLIAAMADPAIRIVALTVTEGGYFIDASGGFDATHPDIAHDVAHPGSPRTAFGAMVAALRLRRAAGQGPFTGLSCDNLRGNGAILRQVVTGLARLTDPDLADWIDANGAFPNSMVDCIVPATGPAELALAREIGIADAAPVTHENFRQWVIEDAFCAGRPDWDRVGATFTPDVHDYEMMKIRILNAGHQVLANAGELLSVPTIADCMAHPAIAALFRKVQSREILPHVHAVPGMTPTAYLDLIETRFANPAIRDTTRRVAFDGSSRHPGFVLPILRDGLAAGTPVDGLALVEALWARMCAGTREDGSLIEANDPDWSRLAEIASAARARPMAWLEQGAIYGDLAAVPRFADAFDHWLGMLWRAGTAATLAAYTQAD
;
A
#
# COMPACT_ATOMS: atom_id res chain seq x y z
N MET A 1 3.69 -18.57 -37.62
CA MET A 1 4.40 -18.93 -36.37
C MET A 1 3.43 -19.72 -35.52
N THR A 2 3.68 -21.00 -35.30
CA THR A 2 2.93 -21.79 -34.31
C THR A 2 3.09 -21.10 -32.96
N MET A 3 2.02 -20.53 -32.41
CA MET A 3 2.04 -20.06 -31.03
C MET A 3 2.30 -21.30 -30.16
N ASN A 4 3.53 -21.43 -29.65
CA ASN A 4 3.84 -22.47 -28.69
C ASN A 4 2.87 -22.33 -27.51
N ARG A 5 2.30 -23.45 -27.10
CA ARG A 5 1.39 -23.50 -25.95
C ARG A 5 2.12 -22.91 -24.73
N PRO A 6 1.50 -22.01 -23.94
CA PRO A 6 2.14 -21.44 -22.76
C PRO A 6 2.62 -22.53 -21.80
N VAL A 7 3.84 -22.37 -21.29
CA VAL A 7 4.51 -23.31 -20.39
C VAL A 7 3.93 -23.12 -18.98
N PRO A 8 3.36 -24.16 -18.34
CA PRO A 8 2.91 -24.08 -16.94
C PRO A 8 4.07 -23.63 -16.05
N LEU A 9 3.87 -22.64 -15.19
CA LEU A 9 4.93 -22.20 -14.29
C LEU A 9 5.11 -23.21 -13.14
N SER A 10 6.29 -23.82 -13.05
CA SER A 10 6.73 -24.63 -11.91
C SER A 10 8.25 -24.77 -11.95
N THR A 11 8.86 -25.26 -10.88
CA THR A 11 10.31 -25.53 -10.82
C THR A 11 10.73 -26.52 -11.92
N ALA A 12 9.88 -27.50 -12.21
CA ALA A 12 10.15 -28.53 -13.21
C ALA A 12 10.19 -28.00 -14.64
N THR A 13 9.52 -26.89 -14.93
CA THR A 13 9.37 -26.29 -16.27
C THR A 13 10.13 -24.97 -16.42
N LEU A 14 10.84 -24.50 -15.38
CA LEU A 14 11.63 -23.25 -15.42
C LEU A 14 12.63 -23.22 -16.58
N ALA A 15 13.22 -24.36 -16.94
CA ALA A 15 14.16 -24.48 -18.06
C ALA A 15 13.47 -24.31 -19.43
N ASP A 16 12.19 -24.64 -19.52
CA ASP A 16 11.40 -24.62 -20.76
C ASP A 16 10.79 -23.25 -21.08
N LEU A 17 10.87 -22.30 -20.14
CA LEU A 17 10.39 -20.92 -20.35
C LEU A 17 11.13 -20.24 -21.51
N PRO A 18 10.46 -19.32 -22.24
CA PRO A 18 11.10 -18.53 -23.30
C PRO A 18 12.40 -17.86 -22.85
N GLN A 19 13.36 -17.73 -23.77
CA GLN A 19 14.73 -17.35 -23.46
C GLN A 19 14.86 -15.93 -22.87
N ASP A 20 13.95 -15.05 -23.24
CA ASP A 20 13.84 -13.66 -22.79
C ASP A 20 13.26 -13.51 -21.37
N ILE A 21 12.72 -14.59 -20.80
CA ILE A 21 12.22 -14.60 -19.42
C ILE A 21 13.38 -14.84 -18.45
N LEU A 22 13.66 -13.84 -17.62
CA LEU A 22 14.60 -13.99 -16.51
C LEU A 22 14.06 -14.99 -15.50
N ARG A 23 14.93 -15.85 -14.96
CA ARG A 23 14.55 -16.96 -14.09
C ARG A 23 15.53 -17.10 -12.92
N PRO A 24 15.18 -17.81 -11.84
CA PRO A 24 16.11 -18.06 -10.74
C PRO A 24 17.37 -18.78 -11.26
N GLY A 25 18.54 -18.17 -11.06
CA GLY A 25 19.86 -18.73 -11.34
C GLY A 25 20.46 -19.48 -10.16
N TYR A 26 19.70 -19.64 -9.07
CA TYR A 26 20.08 -20.32 -7.85
C TYR A 26 19.22 -21.57 -7.63
N ASP A 27 19.77 -22.54 -6.90
CA ASP A 27 19.07 -23.77 -6.55
C ASP A 27 18.08 -23.54 -5.39
N ARG A 28 16.80 -23.53 -5.73
CA ARG A 28 15.71 -23.31 -4.75
C ARG A 28 15.63 -24.40 -3.69
N ALA A 29 16.06 -25.63 -4.00
CA ALA A 29 16.01 -26.74 -3.04
C ALA A 29 17.03 -26.60 -1.90
N ARG A 30 18.01 -25.70 -2.04
CA ARG A 30 19.02 -25.40 -1.02
C ARG A 30 18.65 -24.25 -0.10
N LEU A 31 17.55 -23.55 -0.40
CA LEU A 31 17.11 -22.44 0.41
C LEU A 31 16.53 -22.91 1.74
N THR A 32 16.78 -22.16 2.80
CA THR A 32 16.12 -22.36 4.10
C THR A 32 15.33 -21.11 4.49
N PRO A 33 14.19 -21.27 5.17
CA PRO A 33 13.36 -20.13 5.51
C PRO A 33 14.00 -19.29 6.62
N GLY A 34 13.93 -17.97 6.45
CA GLY A 34 14.32 -16.99 7.47
C GLY A 34 13.29 -15.88 7.69
N ILE A 35 12.27 -15.83 6.84
CA ILE A 35 11.21 -14.82 6.84
C ILE A 35 9.86 -15.52 6.78
N VAL A 36 8.93 -15.11 7.65
CA VAL A 36 7.49 -15.34 7.45
C VAL A 36 6.88 -14.04 6.95
N HIS A 37 6.12 -14.08 5.85
CA HIS A 37 5.39 -12.90 5.36
C HIS A 37 3.89 -13.14 5.46
N ILE A 38 3.18 -12.28 6.19
CA ILE A 38 1.73 -12.36 6.40
C ILE A 38 1.01 -11.38 5.46
N GLY A 39 0.07 -11.90 4.68
CA GLY A 39 -0.71 -11.13 3.69
C GLY A 39 -0.09 -11.22 2.28
N LEU A 40 -0.43 -12.26 1.51
CA LEU A 40 0.23 -12.56 0.23
C LEU A 40 -0.44 -11.84 -0.95
N GLY A 41 -0.38 -10.51 -0.92
CA GLY A 41 -0.82 -9.66 -2.00
C GLY A 41 0.17 -9.59 -3.17
N ASN A 42 -0.25 -8.92 -4.25
CA ASN A 42 0.63 -8.64 -5.39
C ASN A 42 1.82 -7.77 -5.00
N PHE A 43 1.60 -6.78 -4.12
CA PHE A 43 2.64 -5.85 -3.69
C PHE A 43 3.85 -6.58 -3.09
N HIS A 44 3.62 -7.50 -2.15
CA HIS A 44 4.68 -8.31 -1.56
C HIS A 44 5.52 -9.05 -2.61
N ARG A 45 4.84 -9.75 -3.51
CA ARG A 45 5.48 -10.60 -4.52
C ARG A 45 6.27 -9.77 -5.53
N ALA A 46 5.83 -8.55 -5.83
CA ALA A 46 6.53 -7.60 -6.69
C ALA A 46 7.60 -6.75 -5.98
N HIS A 47 7.64 -6.72 -4.65
CA HIS A 47 8.49 -5.80 -3.87
C HIS A 47 9.43 -6.55 -2.92
N GLN A 48 8.99 -6.94 -1.72
CA GLN A 48 9.90 -7.57 -0.74
C GLN A 48 10.47 -8.91 -1.25
N ALA A 49 9.63 -9.75 -1.85
CA ALA A 49 10.07 -11.02 -2.44
C ALA A 49 11.05 -10.80 -3.60
N TRP A 50 10.90 -9.70 -4.34
CA TRP A 50 11.83 -9.32 -5.40
C TRP A 50 13.20 -8.94 -4.83
N TYR A 51 13.28 -8.07 -3.82
CA TYR A 51 14.56 -7.71 -3.19
C TYR A 51 15.31 -8.94 -2.64
N THR A 52 14.61 -9.85 -1.97
CA THR A 52 15.21 -11.11 -1.49
C THR A 52 15.65 -12.00 -2.66
N HIS A 53 14.84 -12.12 -3.71
CA HIS A 53 15.20 -12.84 -4.93
C HIS A 53 16.48 -12.27 -5.58
N ARG A 54 16.62 -10.94 -5.66
CA ARG A 54 17.81 -10.28 -6.24
C ARG A 54 19.09 -10.60 -5.47
N LEU A 55 19.03 -10.75 -4.14
CA LEU A 55 20.18 -11.21 -3.35
C LEU A 55 20.51 -12.66 -3.65
N MET A 56 19.50 -13.52 -3.75
CA MET A 56 19.69 -14.94 -4.10
C MET A 56 20.29 -15.12 -5.50
N GLN A 57 19.94 -14.25 -6.46
CA GLN A 57 20.60 -14.21 -7.78
C GLN A 57 22.10 -13.90 -7.69
N GLN A 58 22.56 -13.22 -6.64
CA GLN A 58 23.99 -12.98 -6.37
C GLN A 58 24.63 -14.09 -5.52
N GLY A 59 23.91 -15.19 -5.24
CA GLY A 59 24.35 -16.27 -4.38
C GLY A 59 24.27 -15.98 -2.87
N LEU A 60 23.62 -14.88 -2.47
CA LEU A 60 23.50 -14.42 -1.10
C LEU A 60 22.13 -14.79 -0.50
N ALA A 61 21.97 -14.58 0.80
CA ALA A 61 20.69 -14.68 1.51
C ALA A 61 19.92 -16.01 1.30
N GLN A 62 20.65 -17.11 1.09
CA GLN A 62 20.04 -18.43 0.85
C GLN A 62 19.29 -18.97 2.08
N ASP A 63 19.60 -18.45 3.27
CA ASP A 63 18.96 -18.74 4.54
C ASP A 63 17.78 -17.80 4.88
N TRP A 64 17.40 -16.93 3.94
CA TRP A 64 16.34 -15.93 4.11
C TRP A 64 15.15 -16.16 3.18
N ALA A 65 14.90 -17.41 2.78
CA ALA A 65 13.70 -17.71 2.01
C ALA A 65 12.42 -17.39 2.78
N ILE A 66 11.36 -17.14 2.01
CA ILE A 66 10.10 -16.65 2.52
C ILE A 66 9.10 -17.81 2.62
N LEU A 67 8.49 -17.92 3.79
CA LEU A 67 7.26 -18.68 4.01
C LEU A 67 6.09 -17.70 3.91
N GLY A 68 5.22 -17.91 2.93
CA GLY A 68 3.98 -17.14 2.82
C GLY A 68 2.97 -17.56 3.89
N ALA A 69 2.18 -16.62 4.40
CA ALA A 69 1.16 -16.86 5.41
C ALA A 69 -0.10 -15.99 5.24
N GLY A 70 -1.24 -16.53 5.65
CA GLY A 70 -2.51 -15.82 5.75
C GLY A 70 -3.20 -16.16 7.06
N VAL A 71 -4.14 -15.31 7.48
CA VAL A 71 -4.92 -15.46 8.72
C VAL A 71 -6.43 -15.40 8.47
N ARG A 72 -6.84 -15.32 7.20
CA ARG A 72 -8.23 -15.23 6.80
C ARG A 72 -8.61 -16.41 5.91
N PRO A 73 -9.85 -16.92 6.00
CA PRO A 73 -10.28 -18.05 5.18
C PRO A 73 -10.11 -17.83 3.67
N TYR A 74 -10.26 -16.59 3.20
CA TYR A 74 -10.10 -16.24 1.78
C TYR A 74 -8.66 -16.42 1.27
N ASP A 75 -7.66 -16.49 2.15
CA ASP A 75 -6.25 -16.67 1.78
C ASP A 75 -5.99 -18.06 1.18
N ALA A 76 -6.84 -19.05 1.49
CA ALA A 76 -6.70 -20.43 1.02
C ALA A 76 -6.65 -20.54 -0.51
N GLY A 77 -7.46 -19.74 -1.22
CA GLY A 77 -7.47 -19.76 -2.69
C GLY A 77 -6.20 -19.16 -3.32
N MET A 78 -5.52 -18.22 -2.64
CA MET A 78 -4.21 -17.75 -3.09
C MET A 78 -3.13 -18.78 -2.77
N ARG A 79 -3.18 -19.38 -1.58
CA ARG A 79 -2.27 -20.46 -1.18
C ARG A 79 -2.26 -21.61 -2.18
N ASP A 80 -3.42 -22.13 -2.56
CA ASP A 80 -3.52 -23.28 -3.47
C ASP A 80 -2.95 -22.95 -4.86
N ARG A 81 -3.21 -21.73 -5.36
CA ARG A 81 -2.64 -21.26 -6.63
C ARG A 81 -1.11 -21.20 -6.59
N LEU A 82 -0.55 -20.60 -5.54
CA LEU A 82 0.90 -20.43 -5.41
C LEU A 82 1.59 -21.78 -5.20
N LEU A 83 1.05 -22.68 -4.37
CA LEU A 83 1.62 -24.01 -4.18
C LEU A 83 1.59 -24.86 -5.46
N ALA A 84 0.55 -24.73 -6.30
CA ALA A 84 0.48 -25.44 -7.58
C ALA A 84 1.58 -25.03 -8.58
N GLN A 85 2.25 -23.90 -8.36
CA GLN A 85 3.38 -23.39 -9.14
C GLN A 85 4.68 -23.30 -8.33
N ASP A 86 4.81 -24.14 -7.30
CA ASP A 86 5.96 -24.19 -6.38
C ASP A 86 6.32 -22.82 -5.78
N CYS A 87 5.34 -21.95 -5.51
CA CYS A 87 5.52 -20.59 -5.00
C CYS A 87 6.34 -19.65 -5.90
N LEU A 88 6.57 -20.00 -7.17
CA LEU A 88 7.16 -19.10 -8.16
C LEU A 88 6.16 -17.99 -8.52
N THR A 89 6.64 -16.82 -8.94
CA THR A 89 5.77 -15.75 -9.45
C THR A 89 6.40 -15.10 -10.66
N THR A 90 5.63 -14.95 -11.74
CA THR A 90 6.02 -14.10 -12.88
C THR A 90 5.74 -12.64 -12.54
N LEU A 91 6.78 -11.83 -12.54
CA LEU A 91 6.71 -10.37 -12.50
C LEU A 91 6.79 -9.83 -13.93
N ILE A 92 5.79 -9.07 -14.35
CA ILE A 92 5.72 -8.48 -15.69
C ILE A 92 5.86 -6.96 -15.56
N ASP A 93 6.99 -6.45 -16.02
CA ASP A 93 7.28 -5.01 -16.07
C ASP A 93 6.50 -4.38 -17.22
N LEU A 94 5.70 -3.38 -16.88
CA LEU A 94 4.95 -2.57 -17.82
C LEU A 94 5.52 -1.15 -17.86
N SER A 95 6.40 -0.91 -18.83
CA SER A 95 6.99 0.41 -19.08
C SER A 95 6.54 0.98 -20.44
N PRO A 96 6.65 2.30 -20.66
CA PRO A 96 6.42 2.89 -21.98
C PRO A 96 7.40 2.40 -23.05
N LYS A 97 8.58 1.90 -22.65
CA LYS A 97 9.64 1.43 -23.56
C LYS A 97 9.45 -0.02 -24.03
N GLY A 98 8.51 -0.74 -23.42
CA GLY A 98 8.27 -2.15 -23.69
C GLY A 98 7.96 -2.94 -22.43
N ARG A 99 7.87 -4.26 -22.60
CA ARG A 99 7.54 -5.22 -21.55
C ARG A 99 8.72 -6.17 -21.35
N SER A 100 8.97 -6.55 -20.11
CA SER A 100 9.90 -7.63 -19.75
C SER A 100 9.30 -8.45 -18.62
N ALA A 101 9.78 -9.68 -18.43
CA ALA A 101 9.31 -10.53 -17.35
C ALA A 101 10.45 -11.28 -16.65
N GLU A 102 10.29 -11.43 -15.34
CA GLU A 102 11.20 -12.16 -14.46
C GLU A 102 10.39 -13.08 -13.56
N VAL A 103 10.80 -14.35 -13.47
CA VAL A 103 10.26 -15.29 -12.49
C VAL A 103 11.06 -15.18 -11.20
N THR A 104 10.40 -14.81 -10.11
CA THR A 104 10.98 -14.81 -8.77
C THR A 104 10.74 -16.13 -8.05
N GLY A 105 11.67 -16.51 -7.16
CA GLY A 105 11.63 -17.80 -6.47
C GLY A 105 12.12 -17.75 -5.02
N ALA A 106 12.06 -16.57 -4.38
CA ALA A 106 12.48 -16.38 -2.99
C ALA A 106 11.48 -16.95 -1.98
N MET A 107 10.22 -17.08 -2.37
CA MET A 107 9.20 -17.80 -1.59
C MET A 107 9.29 -19.29 -1.90
N ILE A 108 9.32 -20.12 -0.85
CA ILE A 108 9.52 -21.57 -0.98
C ILE A 108 8.33 -22.39 -0.50
N ASP A 109 7.43 -21.80 0.28
CA ASP A 109 6.22 -22.45 0.78
C ASP A 109 5.16 -21.42 1.16
N TYR A 110 3.93 -21.90 1.41
CA TYR A 110 2.82 -21.14 1.96
C TYR A 110 2.14 -21.97 3.07
N LEU A 111 2.25 -21.48 4.30
CA LEU A 111 1.75 -22.12 5.52
C LEU A 111 0.24 -22.41 5.45
N PRO A 112 -0.24 -23.55 6.00
CA PRO A 112 -1.67 -23.86 6.02
C PRO A 112 -2.50 -22.80 6.74
N ILE A 113 -3.64 -22.45 6.15
CA ILE A 113 -4.65 -21.61 6.78
C ILE A 113 -5.48 -22.49 7.74
N ALA A 114 -5.34 -22.26 9.04
CA ALA A 114 -5.99 -23.06 10.07
C ALA A 114 -6.63 -22.17 11.13
N GLU A 115 -7.77 -22.61 11.66
CA GLU A 115 -8.37 -21.98 12.83
C GLU A 115 -7.37 -21.96 14.00
N GLY A 116 -7.28 -20.82 14.69
CA GLY A 116 -6.31 -20.60 15.76
C GLY A 116 -4.85 -20.43 15.31
N ASN A 117 -4.57 -20.41 13.99
CA ASN A 117 -3.26 -20.08 13.42
C ASN A 117 -2.09 -20.97 13.88
N ALA A 118 -2.33 -22.21 14.33
CA ALA A 118 -1.29 -23.08 14.87
C ALA A 118 -0.07 -23.29 13.94
N PRO A 119 -0.23 -23.52 12.61
CA PRO A 119 0.92 -23.65 11.69
C PRO A 119 1.74 -22.35 11.59
N LEU A 120 1.07 -21.19 11.59
CA LEU A 120 1.72 -19.88 11.56
C LEU A 120 2.50 -19.63 12.85
N ILE A 121 1.90 -19.90 14.00
CA ILE A 121 2.55 -19.76 15.32
C ILE A 121 3.79 -20.65 15.41
N ALA A 122 3.68 -21.91 14.98
CA ALA A 122 4.80 -22.86 14.98
C ALA A 122 5.96 -22.37 14.09
N ALA A 123 5.67 -21.88 12.88
CA ALA A 123 6.69 -21.36 11.98
C ALA A 123 7.39 -20.13 12.58
N MET A 124 6.64 -19.15 13.11
CA MET A 124 7.24 -17.95 13.72
C MET A 124 8.01 -18.25 15.02
N ALA A 125 7.68 -19.35 15.71
CA ALA A 125 8.40 -19.80 16.90
C ALA A 125 9.75 -20.48 16.57
N ASP A 126 10.00 -20.86 15.31
CA ASP A 126 11.28 -21.45 14.90
C ASP A 126 12.40 -20.38 14.94
N PRO A 127 13.53 -20.61 15.65
CA PRO A 127 14.63 -19.66 15.74
C PRO A 127 15.28 -19.29 14.40
N ALA A 128 15.12 -20.11 13.35
CA ALA A 128 15.55 -19.77 12.00
C ALA A 128 14.77 -18.59 11.40
N ILE A 129 13.49 -18.43 11.79
CA ILE A 129 12.68 -17.27 11.42
C ILE A 129 13.11 -16.08 12.28
N ARG A 130 13.65 -15.07 11.60
CA ARG A 130 14.27 -13.88 12.19
C ARG A 130 13.47 -12.62 11.87
N ILE A 131 12.65 -12.65 10.83
CA ILE A 131 11.75 -11.56 10.43
C ILE A 131 10.33 -12.11 10.23
N VAL A 132 9.35 -11.43 10.81
CA VAL A 132 7.93 -11.57 10.47
C VAL A 132 7.49 -10.27 9.81
N ALA A 133 7.26 -10.32 8.50
CA ALA A 133 6.88 -9.18 7.68
C ALA A 133 5.38 -9.16 7.37
N LEU A 134 4.80 -7.98 7.14
CA LEU A 134 3.36 -7.80 6.94
C LEU A 134 3.03 -6.90 5.76
N THR A 135 2.02 -7.30 4.98
CA THR A 135 1.25 -6.45 4.07
C THR A 135 -0.24 -6.77 4.26
N VAL A 136 -0.80 -6.34 5.39
CA VAL A 136 -2.15 -6.67 5.86
C VAL A 136 -3.16 -5.54 5.66
N THR A 137 -2.80 -4.53 4.87
CA THR A 137 -3.54 -3.29 4.58
C THR A 137 -3.59 -2.31 5.74
N GLU A 138 -3.85 -1.05 5.44
CA GLU A 138 -3.88 0.08 6.37
C GLU A 138 -4.91 -0.15 7.50
N GLY A 139 -6.10 -0.66 7.16
CA GLY A 139 -7.15 -1.01 8.13
C GLY A 139 -6.88 -2.29 8.93
N GLY A 140 -5.80 -3.01 8.64
CA GLY A 140 -5.48 -4.29 9.25
C GLY A 140 -4.91 -4.21 10.67
N TYR A 141 -4.54 -3.02 11.17
CA TYR A 141 -3.77 -2.83 12.40
C TYR A 141 -4.61 -2.56 13.66
N PHE A 142 -5.94 -2.56 13.59
CA PHE A 142 -6.82 -2.33 14.75
C PHE A 142 -6.46 -1.04 15.51
N ILE A 143 -6.30 0.05 14.77
CA ILE A 143 -6.06 1.39 15.30
C ILE A 143 -7.37 2.17 15.29
N ASP A 144 -7.71 2.81 16.40
CA ASP A 144 -8.89 3.65 16.53
C ASP A 144 -8.67 5.04 15.90
N ALA A 145 -9.74 5.84 15.84
CA ALA A 145 -9.69 7.19 15.27
C ALA A 145 -8.74 8.16 16.02
N SER A 146 -8.31 7.82 17.25
CA SER A 146 -7.33 8.60 18.02
C SER A 146 -5.88 8.23 17.71
N GLY A 147 -5.66 7.19 16.89
CA GLY A 147 -4.33 6.60 16.65
C GLY A 147 -3.91 5.58 17.71
N GLY A 148 -4.81 5.24 18.65
CA GLY A 148 -4.61 4.27 19.71
C GLY A 148 -4.91 2.84 19.27
N PHE A 149 -4.40 1.85 19.99
CA PHE A 149 -4.75 0.44 19.76
C PHE A 149 -6.20 0.16 20.22
N ASP A 150 -7.05 -0.31 19.32
CA ASP A 150 -8.44 -0.65 19.59
C ASP A 150 -8.55 -2.04 20.25
N ALA A 151 -8.42 -2.04 21.58
CA ALA A 151 -8.62 -3.23 22.40
C ALA A 151 -10.06 -3.76 22.38
N THR A 152 -11.03 -3.00 21.87
CA THR A 152 -12.46 -3.34 21.89
C THR A 152 -12.92 -4.06 20.63
N HIS A 153 -12.11 -4.06 19.57
CA HIS A 153 -12.45 -4.75 18.32
C HIS A 153 -12.74 -6.25 18.58
N PRO A 154 -13.81 -6.84 18.01
CA PRO A 154 -14.22 -8.22 18.29
C PRO A 154 -13.12 -9.28 18.08
N ASP A 155 -12.31 -9.12 17.02
CA ASP A 155 -11.17 -10.02 16.76
C ASP A 155 -10.07 -9.89 17.81
N ILE A 156 -9.80 -8.68 18.31
CA ILE A 156 -8.82 -8.44 19.36
C ILE A 156 -9.32 -8.99 20.69
N ALA A 157 -10.58 -8.74 21.04
CA ALA A 157 -11.21 -9.31 22.22
C ALA A 157 -11.19 -10.86 22.19
N HIS A 158 -11.35 -11.46 21.00
CA HIS A 158 -11.21 -12.90 20.83
C HIS A 158 -9.79 -13.39 21.14
N ASP A 159 -8.77 -12.72 20.61
CA ASP A 159 -7.36 -13.09 20.81
C ASP A 159 -6.92 -12.93 22.28
N VAL A 160 -7.46 -11.94 22.97
CA VAL A 160 -7.27 -11.77 24.43
C VAL A 160 -7.89 -12.94 25.20
N ALA A 161 -9.11 -13.35 24.83
CA ALA A 161 -9.80 -14.46 25.50
C ALA A 161 -9.22 -15.84 25.15
N HIS A 162 -8.61 -15.99 23.96
CA HIS A 162 -8.10 -17.26 23.43
C HIS A 162 -6.64 -17.15 22.94
N PRO A 163 -5.68 -16.81 23.82
CA PRO A 163 -4.30 -16.52 23.42
C PRO A 163 -3.50 -17.72 22.87
N GLY A 164 -4.05 -18.94 23.00
CA GLY A 164 -3.51 -20.17 22.39
C GLY A 164 -4.13 -20.53 21.03
N SER A 165 -5.19 -19.84 20.62
CA SER A 165 -5.87 -20.03 19.33
C SER A 165 -6.34 -18.68 18.74
N PRO A 166 -5.43 -17.73 18.50
CA PRO A 166 -5.76 -16.40 18.01
C PRO A 166 -6.28 -16.43 16.56
N ARG A 167 -7.09 -15.43 16.22
CA ARG A 167 -7.61 -15.15 14.88
C ARG A 167 -6.79 -14.13 14.11
N THR A 168 -6.12 -13.19 14.79
CA THR A 168 -5.37 -12.13 14.11
C THR A 168 -3.91 -12.49 13.88
N ALA A 169 -3.28 -11.80 12.93
CA ALA A 169 -1.84 -11.87 12.72
C ALA A 169 -1.07 -11.49 14.00
N PHE A 170 -1.52 -10.45 14.71
CA PHE A 170 -0.86 -9.96 15.93
C PHE A 170 -1.01 -10.93 17.09
N GLY A 171 -2.19 -11.55 17.27
CA GLY A 171 -2.36 -12.60 18.27
C GLY A 171 -1.47 -13.80 17.98
N ALA A 172 -1.32 -14.20 16.72
CA ALA A 172 -0.39 -15.24 16.32
C ALA A 172 1.08 -14.84 16.60
N MET A 173 1.47 -13.59 16.32
CA MET A 173 2.81 -13.08 16.66
C MET A 173 3.07 -13.12 18.17
N VAL A 174 2.12 -12.65 19.00
CA VAL A 174 2.24 -12.70 20.46
C VAL A 174 2.36 -14.14 20.97
N ALA A 175 1.56 -15.06 20.42
CA ALA A 175 1.63 -16.48 20.77
C ALA A 175 2.99 -17.10 20.40
N ALA A 176 3.54 -16.79 19.23
CA ALA A 176 4.87 -17.25 18.81
C ALA A 176 5.98 -16.66 19.70
N LEU A 177 5.93 -15.36 20.00
CA LEU A 177 6.89 -14.70 20.90
C LEU A 177 6.86 -15.29 22.31
N ARG A 178 5.68 -15.67 22.81
CA ARG A 178 5.54 -16.41 24.08
C ARG A 178 6.29 -17.74 24.04
N LEU A 179 6.14 -18.51 22.96
CA LEU A 179 6.83 -19.79 22.79
C LEU A 179 8.36 -19.60 22.72
N ARG A 180 8.83 -18.60 21.98
CA ARG A 180 10.27 -18.29 21.89
C ARG A 180 10.86 -17.92 23.25
N ARG A 181 10.19 -17.02 23.99
CA ARG A 181 10.60 -16.63 25.35
C ARG A 181 10.67 -17.84 26.27
N ALA A 182 9.65 -18.70 26.26
CA ALA A 182 9.61 -19.92 27.07
C ALA A 182 10.72 -20.93 26.71
N ALA A 183 11.15 -20.96 25.45
CA ALA A 183 12.25 -21.78 24.96
C ALA A 183 13.64 -21.14 25.15
N GLY A 184 13.74 -19.96 25.78
CA GLY A 184 15.00 -19.23 25.96
C GLY A 184 15.57 -18.62 24.67
N GLN A 185 14.73 -18.44 23.65
CA GLN A 185 15.10 -17.84 22.36
C GLN A 185 14.78 -16.35 22.34
N GLY A 186 15.59 -15.57 21.62
CA GLY A 186 15.33 -14.15 21.36
C GLY A 186 14.11 -13.93 20.43
N PRO A 187 13.54 -12.72 20.38
CA PRO A 187 12.42 -12.41 19.50
C PRO A 187 12.84 -12.38 18.02
N PHE A 188 11.85 -12.29 17.13
CA PHE A 188 12.04 -11.90 15.72
C PHE A 188 11.78 -10.40 15.54
N THR A 189 12.22 -9.84 14.43
CA THR A 189 11.86 -8.48 14.02
C THR A 189 10.47 -8.47 13.38
N GLY A 190 9.59 -7.55 13.81
CA GLY A 190 8.32 -7.30 13.15
C GLY A 190 8.46 -6.19 12.11
N LEU A 191 8.33 -6.51 10.82
CA LEU A 191 8.55 -5.56 9.72
C LEU A 191 7.24 -5.25 8.99
N SER A 192 6.62 -4.11 9.27
CA SER A 192 5.49 -3.67 8.44
C SER A 192 6.00 -3.18 7.09
N CYS A 193 5.31 -3.58 6.03
CA CYS A 193 5.47 -3.10 4.66
C CYS A 193 4.13 -2.55 4.12
N ASP A 194 3.23 -2.09 5.01
CA ASP A 194 2.01 -1.39 4.66
C ASP A 194 2.24 0.13 4.59
N ASN A 195 1.40 0.85 3.84
CA ASN A 195 1.50 2.30 3.63
C ASN A 195 0.91 3.12 4.80
N LEU A 196 1.39 2.87 6.02
CA LEU A 196 1.01 3.61 7.22
C LEU A 196 2.15 4.50 7.69
N ARG A 197 1.84 5.74 8.08
CA ARG A 197 2.81 6.64 8.70
C ARG A 197 3.33 6.02 10.00
N GLY A 198 4.63 5.78 10.10
CA GLY A 198 5.22 5.15 11.29
C GLY A 198 4.73 3.71 11.48
N ASN A 199 4.63 2.95 10.39
CA ASN A 199 4.11 1.58 10.37
C ASN A 199 4.79 0.61 11.37
N GLY A 200 6.09 0.77 11.62
CA GLY A 200 6.83 0.02 12.65
C GLY A 200 6.37 0.37 14.06
N ALA A 201 6.21 1.67 14.34
CA ALA A 201 5.70 2.14 15.63
C ALA A 201 4.26 1.66 15.88
N ILE A 202 3.40 1.68 14.85
CA ILE A 202 2.04 1.14 14.92
C ILE A 202 2.08 -0.37 15.20
N LEU A 203 2.89 -1.13 14.47
CA LEU A 203 3.03 -2.57 14.70
C LEU A 203 3.49 -2.87 16.13
N ARG A 204 4.49 -2.13 16.64
CA ARG A 204 4.94 -2.23 18.04
C ARG A 204 3.79 -2.00 19.00
N GLN A 205 3.04 -0.91 18.84
CA GLN A 205 1.91 -0.55 19.71
C GLN A 205 0.84 -1.65 19.75
N VAL A 206 0.50 -2.23 18.60
CA VAL A 206 -0.52 -3.29 18.51
C VAL A 206 -0.03 -4.58 19.17
N VAL A 207 1.20 -5.01 18.87
CA VAL A 207 1.75 -6.26 19.42
C VAL A 207 1.98 -6.16 20.92
N THR A 208 2.58 -5.07 21.41
CA THR A 208 2.82 -4.89 22.85
C THR A 208 1.53 -4.59 23.60
N GLY A 209 0.61 -3.83 23.01
CA GLY A 209 -0.73 -3.55 23.55
C GLY A 209 -1.53 -4.84 23.74
N LEU A 210 -1.61 -5.68 22.71
CA LEU A 210 -2.29 -6.98 22.79
C LEU A 210 -1.62 -7.91 23.81
N ALA A 211 -0.29 -7.99 23.80
CA ALA A 211 0.43 -8.79 24.79
C ALA A 211 0.12 -8.32 26.22
N ARG A 212 0.07 -7.00 26.48
CA ARG A 212 -0.18 -6.42 27.80
C ARG A 212 -1.54 -6.80 28.38
N LEU A 213 -2.56 -7.00 27.52
CA LEU A 213 -3.89 -7.43 27.95
C LEU A 213 -3.94 -8.88 28.45
N THR A 214 -2.92 -9.70 28.16
CA THR A 214 -2.87 -11.12 28.53
C THR A 214 -1.70 -11.46 29.47
N ASP A 215 -0.52 -10.88 29.23
CA ASP A 215 0.73 -11.15 29.94
C ASP A 215 1.62 -9.88 29.92
N PRO A 216 1.54 -9.04 30.96
CA PRO A 216 2.33 -7.81 31.05
C PRO A 216 3.85 -8.06 30.96
N ASP A 217 4.36 -9.12 31.57
CA ASP A 217 5.80 -9.45 31.53
C ASP A 217 6.25 -9.83 30.13
N LEU A 218 5.41 -10.55 29.37
CA LEU A 218 5.68 -10.83 27.96
C LEU A 218 5.70 -9.53 27.15
N ALA A 219 4.76 -8.62 27.40
CA ALA A 219 4.75 -7.33 26.71
C ALA A 219 6.02 -6.51 27.01
N ASP A 220 6.51 -6.48 28.26
CA ASP A 220 7.76 -5.77 28.61
C ASP A 220 8.96 -6.43 27.93
N TRP A 221 8.96 -7.77 27.86
CA TRP A 221 10.01 -8.52 27.17
C TRP A 221 10.01 -8.26 25.66
N ILE A 222 8.84 -8.27 25.00
CA ILE A 222 8.71 -7.93 23.58
C ILE A 222 9.20 -6.50 23.35
N ASP A 223 8.80 -5.58 24.20
CA ASP A 223 9.14 -4.17 24.04
C ASP A 223 10.64 -3.89 24.18
N ALA A 224 11.29 -4.56 25.13
CA ALA A 224 12.71 -4.37 25.40
C ALA A 224 13.64 -5.13 24.44
N ASN A 225 13.19 -6.25 23.84
CA ASN A 225 14.05 -7.14 23.06
C ASN A 225 13.67 -7.21 21.58
N GLY A 226 12.43 -6.91 21.22
CA GLY A 226 11.94 -6.90 19.85
C GLY A 226 12.43 -5.69 19.07
N ALA A 227 12.30 -5.75 17.74
CA ALA A 227 12.51 -4.61 16.88
C ALA A 227 11.33 -4.47 15.91
N PHE A 228 10.95 -3.22 15.64
CA PHE A 228 9.81 -2.86 14.79
C PHE A 228 10.18 -1.67 13.90
N PRO A 229 11.10 -1.87 12.93
CA PRO A 229 11.59 -0.78 12.10
C PRO A 229 10.45 -0.19 11.26
N ASN A 230 10.41 1.13 11.16
CA ASN A 230 9.57 1.79 10.15
C ASN A 230 10.13 1.53 8.75
N SER A 231 9.24 1.47 7.77
CA SER A 231 9.64 1.38 6.36
C SER A 231 8.74 2.20 5.45
N MET A 232 9.34 2.78 4.41
CA MET A 232 8.62 3.33 3.26
C MET A 232 8.76 2.37 2.09
N VAL A 233 7.64 1.99 1.51
CA VAL A 233 7.55 1.05 0.40
C VAL A 233 6.87 1.73 -0.79
N ASP A 234 7.42 1.53 -2.00
CA ASP A 234 6.88 2.12 -3.21
C ASP A 234 7.08 1.23 -4.43
N CYS A 235 5.96 0.87 -5.05
CA CYS A 235 5.84 0.23 -6.36
C CYS A 235 4.35 0.19 -6.72
N ILE A 236 3.98 0.71 -7.89
CA ILE A 236 2.61 0.61 -8.41
C ILE A 236 2.42 -0.81 -8.95
N VAL A 237 1.52 -1.53 -8.29
CA VAL A 237 1.23 -2.94 -8.55
C VAL A 237 -0.29 -3.11 -8.65
N PRO A 238 -0.85 -3.16 -9.87
CA PRO A 238 -2.28 -3.39 -10.07
C PRO A 238 -2.75 -4.76 -9.55
N ALA A 239 -4.07 -4.89 -9.42
CA ALA A 239 -4.69 -6.18 -9.14
C ALA A 239 -4.58 -7.11 -10.35
N THR A 240 -4.38 -8.40 -10.11
CA THR A 240 -4.35 -9.40 -11.19
C THR A 240 -5.77 -9.72 -11.66
N GLY A 241 -6.10 -9.37 -12.89
CA GLY A 241 -7.35 -9.71 -13.55
C GLY A 241 -7.16 -10.57 -14.80
N PRO A 242 -8.24 -10.73 -15.61
CA PRO A 242 -8.16 -11.47 -16.87
C PRO A 242 -7.12 -10.93 -17.85
N ALA A 243 -6.86 -9.61 -17.83
CA ALA A 243 -5.87 -8.98 -18.71
C ALA A 243 -4.43 -9.38 -18.34
N GLU A 244 -4.11 -9.40 -17.05
CA GLU A 244 -2.79 -9.79 -16.54
C GLU A 244 -2.52 -11.29 -16.78
N LEU A 245 -3.55 -12.13 -16.61
CA LEU A 245 -3.49 -13.55 -16.95
C LEU A 245 -3.30 -13.78 -18.45
N ALA A 246 -4.00 -13.03 -19.29
CA ALA A 246 -3.82 -13.08 -20.74
C ALA A 246 -2.41 -12.65 -21.12
N LEU A 247 -1.88 -11.59 -20.50
CA LEU A 247 -0.55 -11.09 -20.75
C LEU A 247 0.54 -12.12 -20.41
N ALA A 248 0.44 -12.81 -19.27
CA ALA A 248 1.36 -13.89 -18.94
C ALA A 248 1.35 -14.99 -20.01
N ARG A 249 0.18 -15.34 -20.52
CA ARG A 249 0.04 -16.35 -21.59
C ARG A 249 0.59 -15.87 -22.93
N GLU A 250 0.42 -14.59 -23.26
CA GLU A 250 0.99 -13.96 -24.46
C GLU A 250 2.51 -14.04 -24.47
N ILE A 251 3.15 -13.87 -23.32
CA ILE A 251 4.61 -14.03 -23.16
C ILE A 251 5.04 -15.49 -22.97
N GLY A 252 4.13 -16.45 -23.17
CA GLY A 252 4.43 -17.88 -23.18
C GLY A 252 4.40 -18.58 -21.82
N ILE A 253 3.86 -17.95 -20.77
CA ILE A 253 3.80 -18.51 -19.41
C ILE A 253 2.35 -18.75 -18.99
N ALA A 254 2.01 -19.98 -18.61
CA ALA A 254 0.77 -20.29 -17.91
C ALA A 254 0.99 -20.13 -16.39
N ASP A 255 0.99 -18.87 -15.95
CA ASP A 255 1.00 -18.47 -14.53
C ASP A 255 -0.44 -18.26 -14.04
N ALA A 256 -0.80 -18.82 -12.88
CA ALA A 256 -2.13 -18.69 -12.29
C ALA A 256 -2.29 -17.42 -11.43
N ALA A 257 -1.19 -16.75 -11.10
CA ALA A 257 -1.16 -15.56 -10.28
C ALA A 257 -0.02 -14.60 -10.70
N PRO A 258 0.12 -14.21 -11.98
CA PRO A 258 1.16 -13.25 -12.39
C PRO A 258 0.94 -11.89 -11.73
N VAL A 259 2.01 -11.12 -11.60
CA VAL A 259 1.95 -9.76 -11.08
C VAL A 259 2.51 -8.79 -12.10
N THR A 260 1.66 -7.87 -12.57
CA THR A 260 2.12 -6.71 -13.34
C THR A 260 2.55 -5.60 -12.40
N HIS A 261 3.57 -4.85 -12.80
CA HIS A 261 4.11 -3.76 -12.00
C HIS A 261 4.77 -2.71 -12.90
N GLU A 262 4.98 -1.52 -12.35
CA GLU A 262 5.82 -0.50 -13.00
C GLU A 262 7.32 -0.81 -12.86
N ASN A 263 8.15 -0.17 -13.67
CA ASN A 263 9.60 -0.36 -13.61
C ASN A 263 10.27 0.30 -12.40
N PHE A 264 9.56 1.17 -11.65
CA PHE A 264 10.05 1.82 -10.45
C PHE A 264 9.76 0.99 -9.18
N ARG A 265 10.76 0.88 -8.31
CA ARG A 265 10.65 0.30 -6.97
C ARG A 265 11.55 1.06 -6.01
N GLN A 266 11.06 1.31 -4.81
CA GLN A 266 11.84 1.87 -3.72
C GLN A 266 11.47 1.21 -2.40
N TRP A 267 12.49 0.92 -1.58
CA TRP A 267 12.32 0.43 -0.22
C TRP A 267 13.29 1.15 0.68
N VAL A 268 12.76 1.89 1.65
CA VAL A 268 13.55 2.62 2.64
C VAL A 268 13.18 2.08 4.02
N ILE A 269 14.16 1.70 4.84
CA ILE A 269 13.93 0.95 6.07
C ILE A 269 14.84 1.49 7.18
N GLU A 270 14.33 1.54 8.40
CA GLU A 270 15.18 1.76 9.58
C GLU A 270 16.06 0.54 9.79
N ASP A 271 17.36 0.74 10.05
CA ASP A 271 18.28 -0.38 10.31
C ASP A 271 18.18 -0.89 11.76
N ALA A 272 16.98 -1.31 12.15
CA ALA A 272 16.66 -1.78 13.49
C ALA A 272 16.11 -3.21 13.43
N PHE A 273 17.00 -4.20 13.48
CA PHE A 273 16.66 -5.63 13.44
C PHE A 273 17.27 -6.37 14.62
N CYS A 274 16.44 -7.04 15.43
CA CYS A 274 16.89 -7.74 16.64
C CYS A 274 17.51 -9.13 16.38
N ALA A 275 17.35 -9.67 15.16
CA ALA A 275 17.79 -11.01 14.80
C ALA A 275 18.51 -11.07 13.44
N GLY A 276 19.12 -9.94 13.03
CA GLY A 276 19.74 -9.78 11.71
C GLY A 276 18.72 -9.57 10.59
N ARG A 277 19.23 -9.32 9.38
CA ARG A 277 18.46 -9.11 8.15
C ARG A 277 19.29 -9.46 6.92
N PRO A 278 18.66 -9.64 5.73
CA PRO A 278 19.38 -9.64 4.47
C PRO A 278 20.06 -8.28 4.17
N ASP A 279 21.14 -8.32 3.39
CA ASP A 279 21.84 -7.12 2.88
C ASP A 279 21.07 -6.47 1.71
N TRP A 280 19.79 -6.14 1.90
CA TRP A 280 18.92 -5.62 0.83
C TRP A 280 19.44 -4.33 0.18
N ASP A 281 20.33 -3.60 0.85
CA ASP A 281 21.02 -2.42 0.30
C ASP A 281 21.90 -2.76 -0.92
N ARG A 282 22.45 -3.97 -0.99
CA ARG A 282 23.23 -4.45 -2.15
C ARG A 282 22.40 -4.61 -3.43
N VAL A 283 21.08 -4.59 -3.30
CA VAL A 283 20.12 -4.73 -4.41
C VAL A 283 19.13 -3.57 -4.46
N GLY A 284 19.47 -2.44 -3.82
CA GLY A 284 18.80 -1.15 -4.01
C GLY A 284 17.82 -0.73 -2.92
N ALA A 285 17.69 -1.47 -1.80
CA ALA A 285 17.02 -0.92 -0.63
C ALA A 285 17.89 0.18 0.02
N THR A 286 17.28 1.09 0.77
CA THR A 286 18.00 2.15 1.49
C THR A 286 17.78 1.97 2.98
N PHE A 287 18.86 1.83 3.75
CA PHE A 287 18.79 1.87 5.21
C PHE A 287 19.12 3.27 5.71
N THR A 288 18.27 3.80 6.59
CA THR A 288 18.42 5.17 7.11
C THR A 288 17.70 5.32 8.45
N PRO A 289 18.21 6.16 9.38
CA PRO A 289 17.45 6.53 10.58
C PRO A 289 16.27 7.47 10.27
N ASP A 290 16.24 8.08 9.07
CA ASP A 290 15.31 9.16 8.73
C ASP A 290 14.19 8.69 7.78
N VAL A 291 13.66 7.46 7.98
CA VAL A 291 12.60 6.90 7.11
C VAL A 291 11.38 7.82 7.04
N HIS A 292 11.10 8.53 8.13
CA HIS A 292 9.96 9.44 8.21
C HIS A 292 9.97 10.51 7.10
N ASP A 293 11.14 11.04 6.72
CA ASP A 293 11.22 12.07 5.67
C ASP A 293 10.92 11.49 4.28
N TYR A 294 11.38 10.26 4.02
CA TYR A 294 11.08 9.54 2.77
C TYR A 294 9.60 9.17 2.68
N GLU A 295 9.04 8.68 3.79
CA GLU A 295 7.62 8.39 3.92
C GLU A 295 6.76 9.64 3.68
N MET A 296 7.12 10.77 4.30
CA MET A 296 6.42 12.03 4.12
C MET A 296 6.53 12.54 2.68
N MET A 297 7.69 12.47 2.05
CA MET A 297 7.86 12.82 0.64
C MET A 297 6.94 11.99 -0.26
N LYS A 298 6.92 10.66 -0.07
CA LYS A 298 6.09 9.75 -0.86
C LYS A 298 4.61 9.95 -0.59
N ILE A 299 4.18 10.02 0.67
CA ILE A 299 2.76 10.19 1.02
C ILE A 299 2.23 11.51 0.47
N ARG A 300 2.98 12.61 0.61
CA ARG A 300 2.51 13.92 0.18
C ARG A 300 2.52 14.09 -1.32
N ILE A 301 3.58 13.66 -2.01
CA ILE A 301 3.69 13.88 -3.45
C ILE A 301 2.99 12.78 -4.24
N LEU A 302 3.19 11.49 -3.91
CA LEU A 302 2.58 10.39 -4.63
C LEU A 302 1.15 10.13 -4.17
N ASN A 303 0.93 9.81 -2.88
CA ASN A 303 -0.39 9.38 -2.43
C ASN A 303 -1.43 10.52 -2.44
N ALA A 304 -1.08 11.71 -1.96
CA ALA A 304 -1.98 12.87 -2.08
C ALA A 304 -2.10 13.31 -3.55
N GLY A 305 -1.02 13.27 -4.33
CA GLY A 305 -1.05 13.54 -5.77
C GLY A 305 -2.04 12.67 -6.56
N HIS A 306 -2.18 11.40 -6.17
CA HIS A 306 -3.23 10.52 -6.70
C HIS A 306 -4.64 11.05 -6.37
N GLN A 307 -4.88 11.50 -5.13
CA GLN A 307 -6.19 12.06 -4.73
C GLN A 307 -6.47 13.41 -5.40
N VAL A 308 -5.44 14.19 -5.74
CA VAL A 308 -5.59 15.46 -6.48
C VAL A 308 -6.26 15.25 -7.83
N LEU A 309 -5.98 14.13 -8.53
CA LEU A 309 -6.48 13.89 -9.89
C LEU A 309 -7.62 12.87 -9.97
N ALA A 310 -7.76 11.95 -9.01
CA ALA A 310 -8.63 10.78 -9.19
C ALA A 310 -10.12 11.17 -9.17
N ASN A 311 -10.56 12.02 -8.25
CA ASN A 311 -11.96 12.43 -8.20
C ASN A 311 -12.35 13.27 -9.43
N ALA A 312 -11.45 14.11 -9.94
CA ALA A 312 -11.66 14.85 -11.19
C ALA A 312 -11.79 13.89 -12.39
N GLY A 313 -10.91 12.88 -12.46
CA GLY A 313 -10.98 11.86 -13.50
C GLY A 313 -12.28 11.06 -13.44
N GLU A 314 -12.74 10.66 -12.25
CA GLU A 314 -13.98 9.89 -12.08
C GLU A 314 -15.19 10.72 -12.52
N LEU A 315 -15.24 12.01 -12.15
CA LEU A 315 -16.31 12.93 -12.56
C LEU A 315 -16.36 13.16 -14.06
N LEU A 316 -15.20 13.20 -14.72
CA LEU A 316 -15.05 13.42 -16.17
C LEU A 316 -15.03 12.12 -16.99
N SER A 317 -15.31 10.96 -16.39
CA SER A 317 -15.26 9.65 -17.05
C SER A 317 -13.91 9.32 -17.69
N VAL A 318 -12.81 9.84 -17.11
CA VAL A 318 -11.44 9.56 -17.54
C VAL A 318 -10.98 8.25 -16.89
N PRO A 319 -10.66 7.20 -17.67
CA PRO A 319 -10.65 5.83 -17.14
C PRO A 319 -9.39 5.48 -16.33
N THR A 320 -8.23 6.06 -16.66
CA THR A 320 -6.96 5.74 -15.98
C THR A 320 -6.20 6.98 -15.52
N ILE A 321 -5.27 6.79 -14.58
CA ILE A 321 -4.36 7.85 -14.11
C ILE A 321 -3.49 8.39 -15.26
N ALA A 322 -3.07 7.54 -16.19
CA ALA A 322 -2.34 7.99 -17.38
C ALA A 322 -3.21 8.88 -18.27
N ASP A 323 -4.49 8.56 -18.43
CA ASP A 323 -5.43 9.41 -19.17
C ASP A 323 -5.69 10.74 -18.43
N CYS A 324 -5.73 10.73 -17.10
CA CYS A 324 -5.79 11.95 -16.28
C CYS A 324 -4.56 12.85 -16.51
N MET A 325 -3.36 12.26 -16.58
CA MET A 325 -2.13 13.00 -16.90
C MET A 325 -2.10 13.50 -18.36
N ALA A 326 -2.79 12.82 -19.28
CA ALA A 326 -2.96 13.28 -20.65
C ALA A 326 -4.07 14.36 -20.81
N HIS A 327 -4.98 14.48 -19.84
CA HIS A 327 -6.08 15.44 -19.86
C HIS A 327 -5.60 16.85 -19.43
N PRO A 328 -5.62 17.87 -20.31
CA PRO A 328 -4.98 19.16 -20.04
C PRO A 328 -5.41 19.85 -18.74
N ALA A 329 -6.71 19.83 -18.43
CA ALA A 329 -7.22 20.49 -17.22
C ALA A 329 -6.87 19.73 -15.92
N ILE A 330 -6.79 18.40 -15.97
CA ILE A 330 -6.47 17.57 -14.78
C ILE A 330 -4.97 17.63 -14.52
N ALA A 331 -4.14 17.51 -15.56
CA ALA A 331 -2.70 17.68 -15.45
C ALA A 331 -2.31 19.08 -14.93
N ALA A 332 -3.01 20.13 -15.37
CA ALA A 332 -2.79 21.50 -14.88
C ALA A 332 -3.20 21.67 -13.41
N LEU A 333 -4.32 21.09 -12.98
CA LEU A 333 -4.71 21.02 -11.56
C LEU A 333 -3.61 20.34 -10.75
N PHE A 334 -3.20 19.13 -11.17
CA PHE A 334 -2.18 18.34 -10.50
C PHE A 334 -0.88 19.15 -10.32
N ARG A 335 -0.32 19.71 -11.40
CA ARG A 335 0.95 20.44 -11.32
C ARG A 335 0.81 21.67 -10.43
N LYS A 336 -0.29 22.43 -10.52
CA LYS A 336 -0.49 23.64 -9.72
C LYS A 336 -0.59 23.33 -8.23
N VAL A 337 -1.45 22.39 -7.83
CA VAL A 337 -1.61 21.97 -6.43
C VAL A 337 -0.29 21.42 -5.88
N GLN A 338 0.35 20.52 -6.63
CA GLN A 338 1.61 19.91 -6.20
C GLN A 338 2.68 20.97 -5.95
N SER A 339 2.93 21.84 -6.93
CA SER A 339 4.00 22.83 -6.84
C SER A 339 3.76 23.95 -5.82
N ARG A 340 2.51 24.42 -5.69
CA ARG A 340 2.18 25.61 -4.87
C ARG A 340 1.76 25.27 -3.45
N GLU A 341 1.12 24.12 -3.26
CA GLU A 341 0.42 23.79 -2.01
C GLU A 341 1.00 22.56 -1.31
N ILE A 342 1.63 21.63 -2.05
CA ILE A 342 2.20 20.40 -1.46
C ILE A 342 3.71 20.52 -1.25
N LEU A 343 4.48 20.82 -2.31
CA LEU A 343 5.95 20.87 -2.27
C LEU A 343 6.53 21.75 -1.15
N PRO A 344 5.95 22.92 -0.79
CA PRO A 344 6.49 23.74 0.30
C PRO A 344 6.53 23.04 1.66
N HIS A 345 5.74 21.98 1.85
CA HIS A 345 5.64 21.22 3.09
C HIS A 345 6.29 19.83 3.00
N VAL A 346 7.25 19.67 2.09
CA VAL A 346 7.99 18.42 1.90
C VAL A 346 9.48 18.71 2.01
N HIS A 347 10.15 17.99 2.91
CA HIS A 347 11.60 18.06 3.06
C HIS A 347 12.32 17.24 1.99
N ALA A 348 13.52 17.68 1.60
CA ALA A 348 14.38 16.89 0.73
C ALA A 348 14.96 15.70 1.50
N VAL A 349 15.18 14.59 0.80
CA VAL A 349 15.88 13.42 1.34
C VAL A 349 17.21 13.23 0.60
N PRO A 350 18.19 12.50 1.16
CA PRO A 350 19.45 12.23 0.49
C PRO A 350 19.28 11.78 -0.97
N GLY A 351 19.84 12.54 -1.91
CA GLY A 351 19.80 12.23 -3.34
C GLY A 351 18.49 12.56 -4.07
N MET A 352 17.48 13.12 -3.39
CA MET A 352 16.19 13.45 -4.01
C MET A 352 15.58 14.74 -3.45
N THR A 353 15.36 15.73 -4.31
CA THR A 353 14.63 16.95 -3.96
C THR A 353 13.12 16.75 -4.15
N PRO A 354 12.25 17.50 -3.45
CA PRO A 354 10.81 17.40 -3.65
C PRO A 354 10.38 17.66 -5.11
N THR A 355 11.00 18.64 -5.78
CA THR A 355 10.75 18.92 -7.20
C THR A 355 11.17 17.76 -8.11
N ALA A 356 12.36 17.20 -7.92
CA ALA A 356 12.81 16.06 -8.72
C ALA A 356 11.93 14.83 -8.49
N TYR A 357 11.43 14.63 -7.26
CA TYR A 357 10.50 13.55 -6.96
C TYR A 357 9.13 13.80 -7.63
N LEU A 358 8.62 15.03 -7.65
CA LEU A 358 7.40 15.36 -8.39
C LEU A 358 7.53 15.06 -9.89
N ASP A 359 8.65 15.42 -10.53
CA ASP A 359 8.88 15.14 -11.95
C ASP A 359 8.97 13.62 -12.23
N LEU A 360 9.52 12.85 -11.29
CA LEU A 360 9.48 11.39 -11.31
C LEU A 360 8.04 10.86 -11.20
N ILE A 361 7.24 11.38 -10.26
CA ILE A 361 5.84 10.99 -10.08
C ILE A 361 5.00 11.29 -11.32
N GLU A 362 5.20 12.43 -11.98
CA GLU A 362 4.53 12.75 -13.24
C GLU A 362 4.83 11.72 -14.33
N THR A 363 6.10 11.34 -14.45
CA THR A 363 6.52 10.33 -15.42
C THR A 363 5.88 8.97 -15.12
N ARG A 364 5.77 8.60 -13.84
CA ARG A 364 5.16 7.34 -13.39
C ARG A 364 3.65 7.34 -13.63
N PHE A 365 2.96 8.42 -13.27
CA PHE A 365 1.52 8.57 -13.46
C PHE A 365 1.15 8.60 -14.95
N ALA A 366 2.01 9.16 -15.80
CA ALA A 366 1.80 9.20 -17.24
C ALA A 366 2.07 7.86 -17.97
N ASN A 367 2.41 6.77 -17.27
CA ASN A 367 2.69 5.47 -17.90
C ASN A 367 1.39 4.75 -18.31
N PRO A 368 1.05 4.67 -19.62
CA PRO A 368 -0.21 4.08 -20.07
C PRO A 368 -0.21 2.54 -19.98
N ALA A 369 0.96 1.92 -19.78
CA ALA A 369 1.06 0.47 -19.77
C ALA A 369 0.45 -0.15 -18.50
N ILE A 370 0.51 0.55 -17.37
CA ILE A 370 0.06 0.05 -16.05
C ILE A 370 -1.46 -0.07 -15.95
N ARG A 371 -2.21 0.76 -16.71
CA ARG A 371 -3.68 0.82 -16.67
C ARG A 371 -4.24 0.98 -15.25
N ASP A 372 -3.61 1.83 -14.45
CA ASP A 372 -4.11 2.16 -13.12
C ASP A 372 -5.43 2.92 -13.23
N THR A 373 -6.55 2.30 -12.84
CA THR A 373 -7.88 2.88 -13.05
C THR A 373 -8.15 4.02 -12.06
N THR A 374 -8.76 5.08 -12.55
CA THR A 374 -9.18 6.23 -11.73
C THR A 374 -10.04 5.82 -10.55
N ARG A 375 -11.00 4.91 -10.78
CA ARG A 375 -11.89 4.37 -9.74
C ARG A 375 -11.13 3.70 -8.58
N ARG A 376 -10.11 2.88 -8.88
CA ARG A 376 -9.27 2.22 -7.85
C ARG A 376 -8.51 3.24 -7.00
N VAL A 377 -8.04 4.32 -7.63
CA VAL A 377 -7.30 5.38 -6.94
C VAL A 377 -8.22 6.28 -6.11
N ALA A 378 -9.45 6.51 -6.59
CA ALA A 378 -10.50 7.22 -5.85
C ALA A 378 -11.20 6.36 -4.77
N PHE A 379 -10.92 5.06 -4.69
CA PHE A 379 -11.53 4.17 -3.70
C PHE A 379 -11.07 4.51 -2.28
N ASP A 380 -11.97 4.39 -1.31
CA ASP A 380 -11.69 4.56 0.13
C ASP A 380 -11.19 5.98 0.45
N GLY A 381 -11.87 6.98 -0.11
CA GLY A 381 -11.57 8.38 0.12
C GLY A 381 -11.74 8.79 1.59
N SER A 382 -12.65 8.15 2.33
CA SER A 382 -12.87 8.40 3.75
C SER A 382 -11.64 8.10 4.61
N SER A 383 -10.77 7.18 4.18
CA SER A 383 -9.49 6.91 4.81
C SER A 383 -8.34 7.73 4.18
N ARG A 384 -8.34 7.88 2.84
CA ARG A 384 -7.21 8.46 2.09
C ARG A 384 -7.12 9.98 2.19
N HIS A 385 -8.25 10.70 2.15
CA HIS A 385 -8.22 12.17 2.24
C HIS A 385 -7.70 12.63 3.62
N PRO A 386 -8.20 12.11 4.75
CA PRO A 386 -7.65 12.41 6.08
C PRO A 386 -6.19 11.99 6.27
N GLY A 387 -5.79 10.85 5.68
CA GLY A 387 -4.42 10.35 5.80
C GLY A 387 -3.40 11.10 4.95
N PHE A 388 -3.79 11.56 3.75
CA PHE A 388 -2.85 12.08 2.76
C PHE A 388 -3.00 13.58 2.49
N VAL A 389 -4.23 14.08 2.34
CA VAL A 389 -4.51 15.45 1.87
C VAL A 389 -4.62 16.42 3.05
N LEU A 390 -5.47 16.10 4.04
CA LEU A 390 -5.76 17.00 5.16
C LEU A 390 -4.54 17.39 6.00
N PRO A 391 -3.52 16.53 6.23
CA PRO A 391 -2.33 16.93 6.95
C PRO A 391 -1.56 18.05 6.23
N ILE A 392 -1.48 18.00 4.90
CA ILE A 392 -0.83 19.04 4.08
C ILE A 392 -1.63 20.33 4.17
N LEU A 393 -2.96 20.23 4.10
CA LEU A 393 -3.86 21.37 4.23
C LEU A 393 -3.69 22.07 5.57
N ARG A 394 -3.61 21.31 6.66
CA ARG A 394 -3.39 21.83 8.02
C ARG A 394 -2.04 22.54 8.14
N ASP A 395 -0.97 21.96 7.58
CA ASP A 395 0.34 22.61 7.55
C ASP A 395 0.29 23.91 6.74
N GLY A 396 -0.41 23.92 5.60
CA GLY A 396 -0.56 25.12 4.78
C GLY A 396 -1.38 26.23 5.45
N LEU A 397 -2.42 25.86 6.21
CA LEU A 397 -3.14 26.80 7.06
C LEU A 397 -2.26 27.37 8.17
N ALA A 398 -1.49 26.53 8.86
CA ALA A 398 -0.61 26.94 9.94
C ALA A 398 0.55 27.84 9.45
N ALA A 399 1.09 27.54 8.27
CA ALA A 399 2.19 28.28 7.66
C ALA A 399 1.73 29.52 6.85
N GLY A 400 0.43 29.71 6.65
CA GLY A 400 -0.11 30.79 5.83
C GLY A 400 0.12 30.61 4.31
N THR A 401 0.54 29.44 3.83
CA THR A 401 0.73 29.14 2.40
C THR A 401 -0.60 28.82 1.72
N PRO A 402 -0.77 28.96 0.40
CA PRO A 402 -2.03 28.70 -0.30
C PRO A 402 -2.63 27.31 -0.01
N VAL A 403 -3.95 27.22 0.02
CA VAL A 403 -4.72 25.97 0.25
C VAL A 403 -5.97 25.86 -0.65
N ASP A 404 -6.13 26.77 -1.60
CA ASP A 404 -7.34 26.87 -2.42
C ASP A 404 -7.52 25.65 -3.33
N GLY A 405 -6.42 25.09 -3.83
CA GLY A 405 -6.42 23.88 -4.64
C GLY A 405 -6.71 22.63 -3.83
N LEU A 406 -6.15 22.51 -2.62
CA LEU A 406 -6.51 21.45 -1.69
C LEU A 406 -8.00 21.53 -1.32
N ALA A 407 -8.58 22.73 -1.18
CA ALA A 407 -10.02 22.91 -1.00
C ALA A 407 -10.84 22.45 -2.21
N LEU A 408 -10.35 22.71 -3.44
CA LEU A 408 -10.97 22.18 -4.66
C LEU A 408 -10.89 20.66 -4.73
N VAL A 409 -9.78 20.04 -4.30
CA VAL A 409 -9.64 18.58 -4.24
C VAL A 409 -10.70 17.96 -3.32
N GLU A 410 -10.91 18.53 -2.13
CA GLU A 410 -11.98 18.10 -1.22
C GLU A 410 -13.38 18.32 -1.82
N ALA A 411 -13.59 19.43 -2.55
CA ALA A 411 -14.86 19.70 -3.24
C ALA A 411 -15.14 18.71 -4.39
N LEU A 412 -14.11 18.28 -5.13
CA LEU A 412 -14.21 17.24 -6.15
C LEU A 412 -14.60 15.89 -5.53
N TRP A 413 -14.04 15.55 -4.37
CA TRP A 413 -14.42 14.34 -3.65
C TRP A 413 -15.87 14.39 -3.17
N ALA A 414 -16.30 15.49 -2.55
CA ALA A 414 -17.70 15.71 -2.19
C ALA A 414 -18.63 15.58 -3.41
N ARG A 415 -18.27 16.19 -4.54
CA ARG A 415 -19.04 16.14 -5.78
C ARG A 415 -19.12 14.72 -6.36
N MET A 416 -18.05 13.94 -6.28
CA MET A 416 -18.02 12.54 -6.70
C MET A 416 -18.94 11.67 -5.83
N CYS A 417 -18.91 11.85 -4.51
CA CYS A 417 -19.75 11.10 -3.57
C CYS A 417 -21.26 11.34 -3.77
N ALA A 418 -21.67 12.44 -4.42
CA ALA A 418 -23.05 12.66 -4.84
C ALA A 418 -23.54 11.66 -5.93
N GLY A 419 -22.65 10.80 -6.45
CA GLY A 419 -23.03 9.57 -7.16
C GLY A 419 -23.29 9.70 -8.66
N THR A 420 -22.96 10.84 -9.28
CA THR A 420 -23.19 11.07 -10.71
C THR A 420 -22.00 11.76 -11.37
N ARG A 421 -21.58 11.25 -12.53
CA ARG A 421 -20.57 11.87 -13.41
C ARG A 421 -21.15 13.03 -14.22
N GLU A 422 -20.28 13.78 -14.88
CA GLU A 422 -20.67 14.90 -15.76
C GLU A 422 -21.44 14.43 -17.02
N ASP A 423 -21.21 13.20 -17.47
CA ASP A 423 -21.95 12.59 -18.58
C ASP A 423 -23.34 12.02 -18.17
N GLY A 424 -23.71 12.19 -16.89
CA GLY A 424 -24.96 11.71 -16.31
C GLY A 424 -24.94 10.23 -15.90
N SER A 425 -23.86 9.50 -16.13
CA SER A 425 -23.72 8.12 -15.66
C SER A 425 -23.59 8.06 -14.13
N LEU A 426 -24.01 6.93 -13.56
CA LEU A 426 -23.92 6.69 -12.12
C LEU A 426 -22.49 6.34 -11.71
N ILE A 427 -22.10 6.85 -10.54
CA ILE A 427 -20.90 6.43 -9.82
C ILE A 427 -21.36 5.43 -8.76
N GLU A 428 -21.03 4.16 -8.97
CA GLU A 428 -21.30 3.10 -8.00
C GLU A 428 -20.46 3.26 -6.74
N ALA A 429 -20.93 2.67 -5.63
CA ALA A 429 -20.28 2.72 -4.33
C ALA A 429 -18.78 2.41 -4.41
N ASN A 430 -17.95 3.33 -3.90
CA ASN A 430 -16.49 3.26 -4.02
C ASN A 430 -15.78 3.57 -2.70
N ASP A 431 -16.47 3.39 -1.58
CA ASP A 431 -15.95 3.63 -0.24
C ASP A 431 -16.67 2.69 0.74
N PRO A 432 -16.00 2.15 1.78
CA PRO A 432 -16.67 1.36 2.82
C PRO A 432 -17.86 2.08 3.48
N ASP A 433 -17.81 3.42 3.56
CA ASP A 433 -18.84 4.26 4.16
C ASP A 433 -19.65 5.05 3.11
N TRP A 434 -19.75 4.50 1.89
CA TRP A 434 -20.36 5.19 0.75
C TRP A 434 -21.77 5.72 1.00
N SER A 435 -22.62 4.94 1.67
CA SER A 435 -24.02 5.33 1.92
C SER A 435 -24.12 6.64 2.70
N ARG A 436 -23.32 6.78 3.77
CA ARG A 436 -23.28 8.00 4.58
C ARG A 436 -22.68 9.16 3.79
N LEU A 437 -21.58 8.91 3.09
CA LEU A 437 -20.92 9.94 2.26
C LEU A 437 -21.86 10.46 1.17
N ALA A 438 -22.61 9.58 0.49
CA ALA A 438 -23.53 9.97 -0.57
C ALA A 438 -24.70 10.81 -0.05
N GLU A 439 -25.25 10.47 1.12
CA GLU A 439 -26.29 11.26 1.78
C GLU A 439 -25.81 12.68 2.09
N ILE A 440 -24.63 12.81 2.71
CA ILE A 440 -24.05 14.10 3.09
C ILE A 440 -23.65 14.90 1.84
N ALA A 441 -23.06 14.26 0.83
CA ALA A 441 -22.71 14.90 -0.45
C ALA A 441 -23.94 15.47 -1.18
N SER A 442 -25.06 14.74 -1.14
CA SER A 442 -26.34 15.21 -1.68
C SER A 442 -26.82 16.47 -0.95
N ALA A 443 -26.76 16.49 0.39
CA ALA A 443 -27.09 17.67 1.18
C ALA A 443 -26.12 18.84 0.91
N ALA A 444 -24.83 18.54 0.71
CA ALA A 444 -23.77 19.51 0.44
C ALA A 444 -23.98 20.28 -0.87
N ARG A 445 -24.78 19.75 -1.81
CA ARG A 445 -25.18 20.49 -3.02
C ARG A 445 -25.89 21.80 -2.72
N ALA A 446 -26.77 21.82 -1.70
CA ALA A 446 -27.49 23.01 -1.29
C ALA A 446 -26.81 23.75 -0.13
N ARG A 447 -26.05 23.01 0.70
CA ARG A 447 -25.36 23.53 1.89
C ARG A 447 -23.95 22.95 1.96
N PRO A 448 -22.95 23.51 1.22
CA PRO A 448 -21.61 22.94 1.13
C PRO A 448 -20.99 22.55 2.48
N MET A 449 -21.19 23.37 3.51
CA MET A 449 -20.68 23.11 4.87
C MET A 449 -21.15 21.78 5.49
N ALA A 450 -22.27 21.20 5.05
CA ALA A 450 -22.71 19.87 5.48
C ALA A 450 -21.61 18.81 5.31
N TRP A 451 -20.80 18.95 4.26
CA TRP A 451 -19.67 18.06 4.00
C TRP A 451 -18.55 18.21 5.02
N LEU A 452 -18.16 19.44 5.34
CA LEU A 452 -17.07 19.74 6.26
C LEU A 452 -17.42 19.50 7.74
N GLU A 453 -18.72 19.46 8.08
CA GLU A 453 -19.22 19.15 9.43
C GLU A 453 -18.98 17.70 9.88
N GLN A 454 -18.43 16.85 9.00
CA GLN A 454 -18.02 15.48 9.33
C GLN A 454 -16.78 15.50 10.24
N GLY A 455 -17.00 15.68 11.55
CA GLY A 455 -15.92 15.86 12.53
C GLY A 455 -14.89 14.72 12.59
N ALA A 456 -15.29 13.49 12.27
CA ALA A 456 -14.36 12.35 12.20
C ALA A 456 -13.35 12.44 11.04
N ILE A 457 -13.68 13.19 9.98
CA ILE A 457 -12.83 13.38 8.78
C ILE A 457 -12.13 14.73 8.86
N TYR A 458 -12.89 15.81 9.04
CA TYR A 458 -12.39 17.18 8.91
C TYR A 458 -12.01 17.83 10.25
N GLY A 459 -12.42 17.26 11.39
CA GLY A 459 -12.21 17.87 12.71
C GLY A 459 -12.78 19.28 12.79
N ASP A 460 -11.90 20.25 13.08
CA ASP A 460 -12.20 21.68 13.22
C ASP A 460 -12.18 22.48 11.90
N LEU A 461 -11.87 21.85 10.76
CA LEU A 461 -11.66 22.59 9.50
C LEU A 461 -12.90 23.33 9.01
N ALA A 462 -14.11 22.88 9.36
CA ALA A 462 -15.35 23.61 9.06
C ALA A 462 -15.40 25.01 9.69
N ALA A 463 -14.67 25.25 10.77
CA ALA A 463 -14.61 26.53 11.48
C ALA A 463 -13.45 27.42 11.01
N VAL A 464 -12.66 27.01 10.02
CA VAL A 464 -11.51 27.76 9.50
C VAL A 464 -11.91 28.48 8.20
N PRO A 465 -12.22 29.80 8.22
CA PRO A 465 -12.83 30.49 7.07
C PRO A 465 -12.01 30.38 5.79
N ARG A 466 -10.68 30.47 5.91
CA ARG A 466 -9.76 30.38 4.77
C ARG A 466 -9.90 29.08 3.96
N PHE A 467 -10.23 27.97 4.61
CA PHE A 467 -10.50 26.70 3.94
C PHE A 467 -11.99 26.53 3.62
N ALA A 468 -12.87 26.80 4.59
CA ALA A 468 -14.31 26.63 4.44
C ALA A 468 -14.89 27.48 3.30
N ASP A 469 -14.48 28.73 3.18
CA ASP A 469 -14.96 29.65 2.13
C ASP A 469 -14.46 29.22 0.75
N ALA A 470 -13.20 28.75 0.66
CA ALA A 470 -12.64 28.21 -0.58
C ALA A 470 -13.37 26.93 -1.02
N PHE A 471 -13.64 26.03 -0.07
CA PHE A 471 -14.41 24.81 -0.33
C PHE A 471 -15.84 25.13 -0.81
N ASP A 472 -16.54 26.05 -0.14
CA ASP A 472 -17.90 26.49 -0.52
C ASP A 472 -17.91 27.07 -1.94
N HIS A 473 -16.94 27.95 -2.24
CA HIS A 473 -16.76 28.53 -3.56
C HIS A 473 -16.60 27.44 -4.65
N TRP A 474 -15.67 26.51 -4.43
CA TRP A 474 -15.36 25.47 -5.41
C TRP A 474 -16.50 24.46 -5.58
N LEU A 475 -17.09 23.97 -4.50
CA LEU A 475 -18.22 23.04 -4.59
C LEU A 475 -19.42 23.70 -5.29
N GLY A 476 -19.70 24.96 -4.97
CA GLY A 476 -20.72 25.74 -5.64
C GLY A 476 -20.45 25.89 -7.14
N MET A 477 -19.19 26.12 -7.54
CA MET A 477 -18.82 26.21 -8.95
C MET A 477 -18.95 24.86 -9.67
N LEU A 478 -18.53 23.76 -9.05
CA LEU A 478 -18.68 22.40 -9.62
C LEU A 478 -20.15 22.11 -9.96
N TRP A 479 -21.09 22.48 -9.10
CA TRP A 479 -22.52 22.28 -9.36
C TRP A 479 -23.11 23.23 -10.41
N ARG A 480 -22.60 24.46 -10.53
CA ARG A 480 -23.14 25.47 -11.46
C ARG A 480 -22.54 25.41 -12.86
N ALA A 481 -21.23 25.17 -12.96
CA ALA A 481 -20.46 25.30 -14.19
C ALA A 481 -19.86 23.96 -14.67
N GLY A 482 -19.86 22.94 -13.82
CA GLY A 482 -19.28 21.64 -14.12
C GLY A 482 -17.77 21.58 -13.91
N THR A 483 -17.26 20.35 -13.79
CA THR A 483 -15.88 20.04 -13.41
C THR A 483 -14.86 20.71 -14.33
N ALA A 484 -15.01 20.59 -15.65
CA ALA A 484 -14.04 21.14 -16.60
C ALA A 484 -13.87 22.67 -16.49
N ALA A 485 -14.98 23.41 -16.33
CA ALA A 485 -14.94 24.86 -16.18
C ALA A 485 -14.32 25.26 -14.84
N THR A 486 -14.59 24.53 -13.76
CA THR A 486 -13.98 24.75 -12.45
C THR A 486 -12.48 24.52 -12.48
N LEU A 487 -12.01 23.43 -13.11
CA LEU A 487 -10.57 23.17 -13.27
C LEU A 487 -9.88 24.28 -14.07
N ALA A 488 -10.50 24.76 -15.15
CA ALA A 488 -9.97 25.86 -15.94
C ALA A 488 -9.87 27.17 -15.12
N ALA A 489 -10.90 27.48 -14.32
CA ALA A 489 -10.91 28.68 -13.49
C ALA A 489 -9.83 28.64 -12.40
N TYR A 490 -9.67 27.51 -11.69
CA TYR A 490 -8.62 27.35 -10.69
C TYR A 490 -7.22 27.45 -11.30
N THR A 491 -7.00 26.83 -12.46
CA THR A 491 -5.68 26.79 -13.11
C THR A 491 -5.27 28.13 -13.75
N GLN A 492 -6.25 28.97 -14.11
CA GLN A 492 -6.02 30.32 -14.64
C GLN A 492 -5.94 31.41 -13.55
N ALA A 493 -6.42 31.14 -12.34
CA ALA A 493 -6.18 32.02 -11.20
C ALA A 493 -4.67 32.08 -10.89
N ASP A 494 -4.18 33.20 -10.37
CA ASP A 494 -2.76 33.36 -10.00
C ASP A 494 -2.36 32.60 -8.72
#